data_AF-A0A812JES6-F1
#
_entry.id   AF-A0A812JES6-F1
#
_cell.length_a   1.000
_cell.length_b   1.000
_cell.length_c   1.000
_cell.angle_alpha   90.00
_cell.angle_beta   90.00
_cell.angle_gamma   90.00
#
_symmetry.space_group_name_H-M   'P 1'
#
loop_
_entity.id
_entity.type
_entity.pdbx_description
1 polymer ?
#
loop_
_entity_poly.entity_id
_entity_poly.type
_entity_poly.pdbx_seq_one_letter_code
_entity_poly.pdbx_strand_id
1 'polypeptide(L)'
;MVEGDGCHRIAAQHRKQLVGRKLAARSPNGRFRAGAQAIVKCGGVLLKIEVHGKNMFYFFGAEGSQAPSVVVHVHFGLAGAFAVYKEEPEAGSSIRLRLETADSKAPHLVAHLSAMVVKHGKPESLYTALVAKLGADPLREDADPESFVSACAAAKKPVGTVLMDQSVCAGVGNIYRTEILYEAAIHPNQPANTLTRAEVLKLWNTAVKQMQAGYKSGSIWGTKAGSFCYDKKQSACGGKVKHWKMGGRSVYACQKRQRLEARKAPKESKAPSLRRSGTLHVDGVVSAVKAENKKRAHRRGLGVQHVALKDDETRAAALAARVRKRPSKR
;
A
#
# COMPACT_ATOMS: atom_id res chain seq x y z
N MET A 1 -11.96 3.28 5.47
CA MET A 1 -10.83 2.58 6.11
C MET A 1 -9.67 2.61 5.12
N VAL A 2 -8.48 3.02 5.57
CA VAL A 2 -7.29 3.06 4.71
C VAL A 2 -6.51 1.75 4.89
N GLU A 3 -6.37 0.98 3.82
CA GLU A 3 -5.47 -0.17 3.74
C GLU A 3 -4.23 0.21 2.91
N GLY A 4 -3.33 -0.73 2.61
CA GLY A 4 -2.03 -0.42 2.01
C GLY A 4 -2.12 0.34 0.68
N ASP A 5 -3.08 -0.04 -0.18
CA ASP A 5 -3.37 0.63 -1.45
C ASP A 5 -3.64 2.13 -1.31
N GLY A 6 -4.44 2.51 -0.31
CA GLY A 6 -4.77 3.89 -0.02
C GLY A 6 -3.56 4.68 0.44
N CYS A 7 -2.69 4.09 1.28
CA CYS A 7 -1.45 4.72 1.71
C CYS A 7 -0.50 4.96 0.53
N HIS A 8 -0.30 3.96 -0.33
CA HIS A 8 0.53 4.09 -1.54
C HIS A 8 -0.01 5.16 -2.49
N ARG A 9 -1.34 5.23 -2.67
CA ARG A 9 -1.96 6.25 -3.53
C ARG A 9 -1.78 7.67 -2.99
N ILE A 10 -1.98 7.88 -1.69
CA ILE A 10 -1.73 9.17 -1.05
C ILE A 10 -0.25 9.55 -1.19
N ALA A 11 0.67 8.61 -0.95
CA ALA A 11 2.11 8.86 -1.13
C ALA A 11 2.45 9.25 -2.58
N ALA A 12 1.90 8.56 -3.58
CA ALA A 12 2.14 8.88 -4.98
C ALA A 12 1.71 10.31 -5.33
N GLN A 13 0.53 10.73 -4.86
CA GLN A 13 0.06 12.10 -5.02
C GLN A 13 0.98 13.11 -4.32
N HIS A 14 1.39 12.84 -3.08
CA HIS A 14 2.24 13.75 -2.32
C HIS A 14 3.68 13.81 -2.82
N ARG A 15 4.21 12.72 -3.36
CA ARG A 15 5.52 12.75 -4.03
C ARG A 15 5.51 13.74 -5.18
N LYS A 16 4.43 13.78 -5.97
CA LYS A 16 4.26 14.77 -7.06
C LYS A 16 4.10 16.21 -6.55
N GLN A 17 3.40 16.40 -5.42
CA GLN A 17 2.97 17.72 -4.96
C GLN A 17 3.92 18.39 -3.97
N LEU A 18 4.62 17.60 -3.13
CA LEU A 18 5.28 18.09 -1.92
C LEU A 18 6.78 17.75 -1.84
N VAL A 19 7.25 16.68 -2.49
CA VAL A 19 8.67 16.30 -2.42
C VAL A 19 9.53 17.33 -3.16
N GLY A 20 10.69 17.66 -2.58
CA GLY A 20 11.59 18.73 -3.01
C GLY A 20 11.17 20.12 -2.55
N ARG A 21 9.99 20.27 -1.92
CA ARG A 21 9.46 21.56 -1.49
C ARG A 21 9.86 21.86 -0.05
N LYS A 22 10.09 23.15 0.23
CA LYS A 22 10.22 23.66 1.60
C LYS A 22 8.83 23.86 2.19
N LEU A 23 8.57 23.23 3.33
CA LEU A 23 7.26 23.20 3.96
C LEU A 23 7.34 23.87 5.34
N ALA A 24 6.44 24.81 5.59
CA ALA A 24 6.08 25.19 6.94
C ALA A 24 5.27 24.05 7.58
N ALA A 25 5.45 23.82 8.87
CA ALA A 25 4.75 22.76 9.60
C ALA A 25 4.07 23.32 10.85
N ARG A 26 2.79 23.00 11.03
CA ARG A 26 1.99 23.39 12.20
C ARG A 26 1.24 22.17 12.76
N SER A 27 0.89 22.21 14.04
CA SER A 27 0.08 21.18 14.70
C SER A 27 -1.23 21.81 15.17
N PRO A 28 -2.29 21.89 14.33
CA PRO A 28 -3.50 22.64 14.65
C PRO A 28 -4.15 22.23 15.99
N ASN A 29 -4.27 20.92 16.25
CA ASN A 29 -4.81 20.44 17.53
C ASN A 29 -3.78 20.30 18.66
N GLY A 30 -2.57 20.83 18.48
CA GLY A 30 -1.48 20.81 19.46
C GLY A 30 -0.80 19.45 19.74
N ARG A 31 -1.39 18.31 19.33
CA ARG A 31 -0.90 16.98 19.73
C ARG A 31 0.38 16.52 19.03
N PHE A 32 0.84 17.25 18.02
CA PHE A 32 2.09 17.00 17.29
C PHE A 32 3.01 18.23 17.24
N ARG A 33 2.91 19.13 18.24
CA ARG A 33 3.65 20.39 18.29
C ARG A 33 5.17 20.20 18.20
N ALA A 34 5.73 19.26 18.96
CA ALA A 34 7.17 18.96 18.95
C ALA A 34 7.66 18.48 17.57
N GLY A 35 6.87 17.66 16.89
CA GLY A 35 7.20 17.17 15.55
C GLY A 35 7.14 18.26 14.49
N ALA A 36 6.11 19.11 14.54
CA ALA A 36 6.02 20.28 13.66
C ALA A 36 7.24 21.22 13.84
N GLN A 37 7.65 21.49 15.07
CA GLN A 37 8.86 22.27 15.35
C GLN A 37 10.13 21.58 14.86
N ALA A 38 10.25 20.26 15.00
CA ALA A 38 11.40 19.51 14.51
C ALA A 38 11.55 19.59 12.98
N ILE A 39 10.43 19.51 12.25
CA ILE A 39 10.40 19.70 10.79
C ILE A 39 10.95 21.09 10.41
N VAL A 40 10.46 22.15 11.05
CA VAL A 40 10.94 23.52 10.78
C VAL A 40 12.43 23.66 11.13
N LYS A 41 12.85 23.18 12.30
CA LYS A 41 14.25 23.26 12.77
C LYS A 41 15.24 22.53 11.85
N CYS A 42 14.84 21.43 11.24
CA CYS A 42 15.72 20.70 10.32
C CYS A 42 15.80 21.30 8.91
N GLY A 43 15.10 22.41 8.64
CA GLY A 43 15.09 23.11 7.35
C GLY A 43 13.79 22.98 6.56
N GLY A 44 12.94 22.02 6.92
CA GLY A 44 11.57 21.88 6.39
C GLY A 44 11.47 21.34 4.95
N VAL A 45 12.57 20.92 4.32
CA VAL A 45 12.54 20.37 2.96
C VAL A 45 12.11 18.90 3.00
N LEU A 46 11.04 18.55 2.30
CA LEU A 46 10.60 17.16 2.19
C LEU A 46 11.43 16.43 1.12
N LEU A 47 12.35 15.58 1.55
CA LEU A 47 13.31 14.90 0.67
C LEU A 47 12.71 13.66 -0.01
N LYS A 48 11.95 12.86 0.72
CA LYS A 48 11.28 11.67 0.17
C LYS A 48 10.11 11.21 1.04
N ILE A 49 9.31 10.31 0.45
CA ILE A 49 8.22 9.62 1.13
C ILE A 49 8.38 8.12 0.89
N GLU A 50 8.37 7.32 1.97
CA GLU A 50 8.32 5.85 1.92
C GLU A 50 6.97 5.34 2.43
N VAL A 51 6.55 4.19 1.91
CA VAL A 51 5.36 3.47 2.39
C VAL A 51 5.72 2.01 2.61
N HIS A 52 5.30 1.49 3.77
CA HIS A 52 5.38 0.08 4.15
C HIS A 52 4.03 -0.35 4.73
N GLY A 53 3.22 -1.00 3.89
CA GLY A 53 1.85 -1.36 4.18
C GLY A 53 1.01 -0.14 4.51
N LYS A 54 0.53 -0.06 5.76
CA LYS A 54 -0.31 1.05 6.26
C LYS A 54 0.49 2.15 6.96
N ASN A 55 1.82 2.10 6.87
CA ASN A 55 2.72 3.06 7.49
C ASN A 55 3.34 3.95 6.42
N MET A 56 3.18 5.25 6.55
CA MET A 56 3.83 6.23 5.69
C MET A 56 4.92 6.96 6.47
N PHE A 57 6.01 7.29 5.78
CA PHE A 57 7.16 7.96 6.37
C PHE A 57 7.57 9.15 5.49
N TYR A 58 7.57 10.34 6.06
CA TYR A 58 7.95 11.59 5.40
C TYR A 58 9.30 12.02 5.94
N PHE A 59 10.29 12.17 5.06
CA PHE A 59 11.68 12.42 5.42
C PHE A 59 12.04 13.88 5.14
N PHE A 60 12.41 14.62 6.18
CA PHE A 60 12.73 16.03 6.11
C PHE A 60 14.21 16.30 6.38
N GLY A 61 14.74 17.34 5.75
CA GLY A 61 16.10 17.81 5.96
C GLY A 61 16.28 19.26 5.51
N ALA A 62 17.56 19.66 5.46
CA ALA A 62 17.96 20.99 5.06
C ALA A 62 17.97 21.15 3.53
N GLU A 63 17.86 22.38 3.07
CA GLU A 63 18.02 22.72 1.65
C GLU A 63 19.42 22.32 1.16
N GLY A 64 19.49 21.70 -0.02
CA GLY A 64 20.73 21.14 -0.57
C GLY A 64 21.19 19.81 0.04
N SER A 65 20.63 19.35 1.17
CA SER A 65 20.97 18.06 1.77
C SER A 65 20.20 16.91 1.13
N GLN A 66 20.88 15.77 0.92
CA GLN A 66 20.23 14.49 0.57
C GLN A 66 20.01 13.59 1.79
N ALA A 67 20.63 13.92 2.93
CA ALA A 67 20.51 13.16 4.16
C ALA A 67 19.36 13.72 5.03
N PRO A 68 18.31 12.92 5.32
CA PRO A 68 17.22 13.38 6.17
C PRO A 68 17.63 13.41 7.64
N SER A 69 17.21 14.45 8.36
CA SER A 69 17.46 14.60 9.80
C SER A 69 16.23 14.24 10.65
N VAL A 70 15.03 14.40 10.08
CA VAL A 70 13.75 14.13 10.75
C VAL A 70 12.89 13.23 9.88
N VAL A 71 12.28 12.22 10.49
CA VAL A 71 11.25 11.40 9.85
C VAL A 71 9.95 11.57 10.61
N VAL A 72 8.85 11.72 9.88
CA VAL A 72 7.49 11.70 10.39
C VAL A 72 6.82 10.39 9.99
N HIS A 73 6.46 9.57 10.98
CA HIS A 73 5.65 8.38 10.80
C HIS A 73 4.16 8.73 10.91
N VAL A 74 3.39 8.28 9.92
CA VAL A 74 1.94 8.46 9.85
C VAL A 74 1.26 7.11 9.72
N HIS A 75 0.26 6.87 10.56
CA HIS A 75 -0.64 5.73 10.44
C HIS A 75 -2.09 6.16 10.68
N PHE A 76 -2.91 6.10 9.62
CA PHE A 76 -4.26 6.68 9.59
C PHE A 76 -5.23 6.07 10.61
N GLY A 77 -5.09 4.78 10.92
CA GLY A 77 -6.11 4.06 11.69
C GLY A 77 -7.41 3.91 10.90
N LEU A 78 -8.56 3.97 11.57
CA LEU A 78 -9.87 3.70 10.94
C LEU A 78 -10.38 4.85 10.08
N ALA A 79 -10.16 6.10 10.52
CA ALA A 79 -10.79 7.30 9.96
C ALA A 79 -9.80 8.44 9.65
N GLY A 80 -8.49 8.16 9.66
CA GLY A 80 -7.51 9.14 9.24
C GLY A 80 -7.66 9.49 7.76
N ALA A 81 -7.30 10.71 7.42
CA ALA A 81 -7.34 11.26 6.07
C ALA A 81 -6.15 12.18 5.86
N PHE A 82 -5.70 12.27 4.61
CA PHE A 82 -4.73 13.27 4.19
C PHE A 82 -5.27 13.93 2.93
N ALA A 83 -5.53 15.23 3.03
CA ALA A 83 -6.04 16.04 1.92
C ALA A 83 -5.13 17.24 1.66
N VAL A 84 -5.04 17.64 0.39
CA VAL A 84 -4.25 18.78 -0.08
C VAL A 84 -5.20 19.79 -0.70
N TYR A 85 -5.05 21.05 -0.32
CA TYR A 85 -5.91 22.17 -0.68
C TYR A 85 -5.07 23.29 -1.29
N LYS A 86 -5.68 24.11 -2.14
CA LYS A 86 -5.06 25.34 -2.66
C LYS A 86 -5.15 26.51 -1.69
N GLU A 87 -6.14 26.49 -0.81
CA GLU A 87 -6.38 27.49 0.22
C GLU A 87 -6.49 26.77 1.55
N GLU A 88 -6.07 27.41 2.64
CA GLU A 88 -6.15 26.83 3.97
C GLU A 88 -7.62 26.66 4.40
N PRO A 89 -8.12 25.41 4.57
CA PRO A 89 -9.45 25.23 5.13
C PRO A 89 -9.39 25.34 6.65
N GLU A 90 -10.54 25.63 7.27
CA GLU A 90 -10.67 25.59 8.73
C GLU A 90 -10.22 24.24 9.29
N ALA A 91 -9.40 24.29 10.34
CA ALA A 91 -8.86 23.08 10.95
C ALA A 91 -9.84 22.48 11.95
N GLY A 92 -10.43 21.34 11.61
CA GLY A 92 -11.12 20.50 12.59
C GLY A 92 -10.18 19.96 13.68
N SER A 93 -10.75 19.56 14.82
CA SER A 93 -10.00 19.05 15.99
C SER A 93 -9.16 17.79 15.72
N SER A 94 -9.44 17.09 14.62
CA SER A 94 -8.76 15.87 14.21
C SER A 94 -7.47 16.11 13.41
N ILE A 95 -7.17 17.35 13.01
CA ILE A 95 -5.97 17.68 12.20
C ILE A 95 -4.73 17.74 13.09
N ARG A 96 -3.87 16.73 12.96
CA ARG A 96 -2.64 16.53 13.76
C ARG A 96 -1.46 17.32 13.23
N LEU A 97 -1.30 17.36 11.92
CA LEU A 97 -0.20 18.02 11.24
C LEU A 97 -0.76 18.77 10.03
N ARG A 98 -0.30 19.99 9.85
CA ARG A 98 -0.46 20.78 8.65
C ARG A 98 0.92 21.02 8.05
N LEU A 99 1.04 20.78 6.75
CA LEU A 99 2.18 21.17 5.95
C LEU A 99 1.73 22.22 4.93
N GLU A 100 2.49 23.29 4.79
CA GLU A 100 2.15 24.39 3.88
C GLU A 100 3.39 24.71 3.06
N THR A 101 3.25 24.77 1.74
CA THR A 101 4.35 25.16 0.87
C THR A 101 4.80 26.58 1.18
N ALA A 102 6.07 26.73 1.52
CA ALA A 102 6.69 28.01 1.84
C ALA A 102 7.53 28.58 0.68
N ASP A 103 7.55 27.90 -0.48
CA ASP A 103 8.27 28.34 -1.65
C ASP A 103 7.44 29.27 -2.53
N SER A 104 7.90 30.51 -2.73
CA SER A 104 7.19 31.52 -3.52
C SER A 104 7.16 31.25 -5.03
N LYS A 105 7.96 30.29 -5.51
CA LYS A 105 8.13 30.00 -6.95
C LYS A 105 7.15 28.97 -7.50
N ALA A 106 6.24 28.44 -6.69
CA ALA A 106 5.35 27.38 -7.11
C ALA A 106 3.99 27.42 -6.39
N PRO A 107 2.99 26.61 -6.83
CA PRO A 107 1.62 26.76 -6.33
C PRO A 107 1.54 26.59 -4.83
N HIS A 108 0.82 27.51 -4.18
CA HIS A 108 0.50 27.42 -2.77
C HIS A 108 -0.38 26.18 -2.52
N LEU A 109 0.06 25.33 -1.59
CA LEU A 109 -0.63 24.12 -1.18
C LEU A 109 -0.59 23.97 0.33
N VAL A 110 -1.74 23.57 0.88
CA VAL A 110 -1.91 23.25 2.30
C VAL A 110 -2.34 21.79 2.42
N ALA A 111 -1.53 21.00 3.13
CA ALA A 111 -1.73 19.58 3.33
C ALA A 111 -2.18 19.34 4.78
N HIS A 112 -3.42 18.86 4.98
CA HIS A 112 -3.96 18.51 6.29
C HIS A 112 -3.88 17.01 6.53
N LEU A 113 -3.21 16.63 7.61
CA LEU A 113 -3.10 15.27 8.07
C LEU A 113 -3.96 15.06 9.32
N SER A 114 -5.00 14.23 9.18
CA SER A 114 -5.68 13.57 10.28
C SER A 114 -5.25 12.11 10.35
N ALA A 115 -4.70 11.68 11.48
CA ALA A 115 -4.32 10.30 11.67
C ALA A 115 -4.38 9.92 13.15
N MET A 116 -4.61 8.63 13.39
CA MET A 116 -4.58 8.05 14.73
C MET A 116 -3.18 8.16 15.34
N VAL A 117 -2.14 7.93 14.55
CA VAL A 117 -0.74 8.03 14.98
C VAL A 117 0.02 8.98 14.04
N VAL A 118 0.67 9.97 14.64
CA VAL A 118 1.67 10.84 14.01
C VAL A 118 2.84 10.97 14.98
N LYS A 119 4.01 10.47 14.59
CA LYS A 119 5.23 10.47 15.43
C LYS A 119 6.40 11.05 14.63
N HIS A 120 7.38 11.63 15.32
CA HIS A 120 8.62 12.06 14.68
C HIS A 120 9.84 11.46 15.38
N GLY A 121 10.96 11.40 14.69
CA GLY A 121 12.23 10.89 15.20
C GLY A 121 13.34 10.99 14.16
N LYS A 122 14.48 10.39 14.47
CA LYS A 122 15.58 10.23 13.50
C LYS A 122 15.30 9.04 12.58
N PRO A 123 15.85 9.00 11.35
CA PRO A 123 15.67 7.87 10.44
C PRO A 123 16.02 6.52 11.09
N GLU A 124 17.12 6.45 11.84
CA GLU A 124 17.63 5.19 12.41
C GLU A 124 16.71 4.70 13.55
N SER A 125 16.31 5.59 14.46
CA SER A 125 15.55 5.22 15.66
C SER A 125 14.06 5.04 15.41
N LEU A 126 13.50 5.67 14.38
CA LEU A 126 12.07 5.58 14.07
C LEU A 126 11.79 4.73 12.82
N TYR A 127 12.37 5.08 11.67
CA TYR A 127 12.05 4.40 10.41
C TYR A 127 12.59 2.97 10.39
N THR A 128 13.91 2.81 10.57
CA THR A 128 14.54 1.48 10.54
C THR A 128 13.94 0.55 11.60
N ALA A 129 13.74 1.04 12.83
CA ALA A 129 13.17 0.26 13.93
C ALA A 129 11.72 -0.18 13.69
N LEU A 130 10.90 0.63 13.00
CA LEU A 130 9.52 0.27 12.65
C LEU A 130 9.47 -0.68 11.46
N VAL A 131 10.21 -0.39 10.39
CA VAL A 131 10.23 -1.21 9.17
C VAL A 131 10.77 -2.62 9.45
N ALA A 132 11.76 -2.76 10.31
CA ALA A 132 12.30 -4.07 10.72
C ALA A 132 11.26 -5.02 11.36
N LYS A 133 10.10 -4.50 11.78
CA LYS A 133 9.01 -5.28 12.39
C LYS A 133 7.86 -5.58 11.42
N LEU A 134 7.93 -5.07 10.19
CA LEU A 134 6.89 -5.23 9.19
C LEU A 134 7.21 -6.41 8.26
N GLY A 135 6.17 -7.11 7.84
CA GLY A 135 6.26 -8.12 6.81
C GLY A 135 6.32 -7.51 5.41
N ALA A 136 6.44 -8.34 4.39
CA ALA A 136 6.48 -7.89 3.01
C ALA A 136 5.19 -7.15 2.62
N ASP A 137 5.34 -6.05 1.88
CA ASP A 137 4.23 -5.23 1.35
C ASP A 137 3.99 -5.60 -0.12
N PRO A 138 2.80 -6.14 -0.48
CA PRO A 138 2.51 -6.56 -1.86
C PRO A 138 2.60 -5.45 -2.92
N LEU A 139 2.64 -4.17 -2.53
CA LEU A 139 2.75 -3.04 -3.47
C LEU A 139 4.17 -2.51 -3.65
N ARG A 140 5.14 -3.00 -2.88
CA ARG A 140 6.54 -2.58 -3.04
C ARG A 140 7.26 -3.45 -4.07
N GLU A 141 8.08 -2.82 -4.89
CA GLU A 141 8.90 -3.51 -5.91
C GLU A 141 10.01 -4.38 -5.29
N ASP A 142 10.47 -4.01 -4.10
CA ASP A 142 11.50 -4.72 -3.34
C ASP A 142 10.92 -5.76 -2.36
N ALA A 143 9.62 -6.07 -2.46
CA ALA A 143 8.99 -7.06 -1.60
C ALA A 143 9.51 -8.46 -1.92
N ASP A 144 9.89 -9.21 -0.87
CA ASP A 144 10.27 -10.62 -0.97
C ASP A 144 9.06 -11.53 -0.66
N PRO A 145 8.48 -12.22 -1.66
CA PRO A 145 7.39 -13.16 -1.45
C PRO A 145 7.78 -14.37 -0.61
N GLU A 146 9.06 -14.77 -0.59
CA GLU A 146 9.49 -15.95 0.16
C GLU A 146 9.44 -15.74 1.67
N SER A 147 9.61 -14.49 2.14
CA SER A 147 9.37 -14.13 3.54
C SER A 147 7.92 -14.44 3.97
N PHE A 148 6.94 -14.13 3.11
CA PHE A 148 5.53 -14.45 3.33
C PHE A 148 5.27 -15.96 3.30
N VAL A 149 5.88 -16.67 2.34
CA VAL A 149 5.79 -18.13 2.23
C VAL A 149 6.30 -18.80 3.50
N SER A 150 7.49 -18.42 3.96
CA SER A 150 8.12 -18.94 5.18
C SER A 150 7.27 -18.67 6.41
N ALA A 151 6.72 -17.45 6.53
CA ALA A 151 5.86 -17.07 7.64
C ALA A 151 4.55 -17.90 7.67
N CYS A 152 3.92 -18.16 6.52
CA CYS A 152 2.75 -19.02 6.45
C CYS A 152 3.07 -20.48 6.81
N ALA A 153 4.20 -21.01 6.33
CA ALA A 153 4.63 -22.37 6.64
C ALA A 153 4.87 -22.60 8.14
N ALA A 154 5.38 -21.59 8.86
CA ALA A 154 5.59 -21.65 10.31
C ALA A 154 4.30 -21.47 11.14
N ALA A 155 3.24 -20.89 10.56
CA ALA A 155 2.07 -20.45 11.32
C ALA A 155 0.98 -21.54 11.43
N LYS A 156 0.82 -22.10 12.63
CA LYS A 156 -0.31 -23.00 12.98
C LYS A 156 -1.67 -22.27 13.11
N LYS A 157 -1.66 -20.94 13.10
CA LYS A 157 -2.86 -20.11 13.23
C LYS A 157 -3.68 -20.13 11.93
N PRO A 158 -4.99 -19.81 11.98
CA PRO A 158 -5.80 -19.58 10.78
C PRO A 158 -5.15 -18.62 9.79
N VAL A 159 -5.18 -18.94 8.49
CA VAL A 159 -4.64 -18.08 7.42
C VAL A 159 -5.31 -16.71 7.39
N GLY A 160 -6.59 -16.62 7.73
CA GLY A 160 -7.27 -15.34 7.89
C GLY A 160 -6.69 -14.48 9.02
N THR A 161 -6.12 -15.08 10.07
CA THR A 161 -5.39 -14.32 11.10
C THR A 161 -4.02 -13.91 10.59
N VAL A 162 -3.31 -14.82 9.93
CA VAL A 162 -1.95 -14.57 9.38
C VAL A 162 -1.96 -13.43 8.36
N LEU A 163 -2.94 -13.37 7.46
CA LEU A 163 -3.07 -12.28 6.48
C LEU A 163 -3.32 -10.89 7.12
N MET A 164 -3.82 -10.84 8.36
CA MET A 164 -3.99 -9.56 9.09
C MET A 164 -2.75 -9.14 9.87
N ASP A 165 -1.82 -10.06 10.07
CA ASP A 165 -0.60 -9.80 10.83
C ASP A 165 0.33 -8.92 10.00
N GLN A 166 0.51 -7.67 10.45
CA GLN A 166 1.35 -6.70 9.72
C GLN A 166 2.84 -7.05 9.75
N SER A 167 3.27 -7.96 10.64
CA SER A 167 4.63 -8.53 10.62
C SER A 167 4.82 -9.64 9.58
N VAL A 168 3.72 -10.13 8.98
CA VAL A 168 3.74 -11.16 7.93
C VAL A 168 3.39 -10.59 6.57
N CYS A 169 2.32 -9.80 6.48
CA CYS A 169 1.89 -9.15 5.24
C CYS A 169 1.44 -7.73 5.53
N ALA A 170 2.34 -6.77 5.30
CA ALA A 170 2.08 -5.37 5.56
C ALA A 170 1.07 -4.82 4.53
N GLY A 171 0.07 -4.06 4.99
CA GLY A 171 -0.86 -3.39 4.09
C GLY A 171 -2.20 -4.09 3.92
N VAL A 172 -2.23 -5.43 3.98
CA VAL A 172 -3.49 -6.19 3.94
C VAL A 172 -4.33 -5.87 5.19
N GLY A 173 -5.58 -5.50 4.99
CA GLY A 173 -6.56 -5.32 6.06
C GLY A 173 -7.78 -6.22 5.88
N ASN A 174 -8.87 -5.82 6.52
CA ASN A 174 -10.01 -6.73 6.68
C ASN A 174 -10.73 -6.98 5.35
N ILE A 175 -10.77 -5.97 4.49
CA ILE A 175 -11.40 -6.06 3.18
C ILE A 175 -10.52 -6.95 2.28
N TYR A 176 -9.25 -6.57 2.08
CA TYR A 176 -8.36 -7.37 1.23
C TYR A 176 -8.21 -8.81 1.72
N ARG A 177 -8.12 -9.07 3.03
CA ARG A 177 -8.12 -10.45 3.54
C ARG A 177 -9.27 -11.28 3.00
N THR A 178 -10.49 -10.76 3.09
CA THR A 178 -11.69 -11.48 2.65
C THR A 178 -11.67 -11.72 1.15
N GLU A 179 -11.32 -10.69 0.38
CA GLU A 179 -11.32 -10.75 -1.08
C GLU A 179 -10.20 -11.65 -1.63
N ILE A 180 -9.01 -11.61 -1.01
CA ILE A 180 -7.87 -12.49 -1.34
C ILE A 180 -8.24 -13.95 -1.08
N LEU A 181 -8.77 -14.25 0.11
CA LEU A 181 -9.16 -15.63 0.47
C LEU A 181 -10.30 -16.14 -0.42
N TYR A 182 -11.23 -15.26 -0.80
CA TYR A 182 -12.32 -15.60 -1.71
C TYR A 182 -11.81 -15.96 -3.11
N GLU A 183 -10.96 -15.11 -3.71
CA GLU A 183 -10.37 -15.40 -5.03
C GLU A 183 -9.47 -16.63 -4.99
N ALA A 184 -8.75 -16.84 -3.87
CA ALA A 184 -7.92 -18.03 -3.67
C ALA A 184 -8.74 -19.31 -3.44
N ALA A 185 -10.03 -19.21 -3.11
CA ALA A 185 -10.91 -20.30 -2.69
C ALA A 185 -10.43 -21.01 -1.41
N ILE A 186 -9.84 -20.27 -0.47
CA ILE A 186 -9.30 -20.81 0.79
C ILE A 186 -10.17 -20.34 1.95
N HIS A 187 -10.55 -21.26 2.84
CA HIS A 187 -11.34 -20.92 4.01
C HIS A 187 -10.51 -20.12 5.04
N PRO A 188 -11.03 -19.03 5.64
CA PRO A 188 -10.25 -18.22 6.57
C PRO A 188 -9.72 -18.97 7.79
N ASN A 189 -10.44 -20.01 8.25
CA ASN A 189 -10.02 -20.86 9.37
C ASN A 189 -8.98 -21.94 8.99
N GLN A 190 -8.61 -22.09 7.73
CA GLN A 190 -7.59 -23.08 7.33
C GLN A 190 -6.27 -22.74 8.03
N PRO A 191 -5.62 -23.64 8.79
CA PRO A 191 -4.32 -23.36 9.38
C PRO A 191 -3.30 -23.04 8.29
N ALA A 192 -2.55 -21.94 8.42
CA ALA A 192 -1.69 -21.45 7.35
C ALA A 192 -0.58 -22.46 6.97
N ASN A 193 -0.03 -23.16 7.96
CA ASN A 193 0.98 -24.20 7.77
C ASN A 193 0.46 -25.48 7.07
N THR A 194 -0.85 -25.58 6.81
CA THR A 194 -1.42 -26.68 6.02
C THR A 194 -1.58 -26.34 4.54
N LEU A 195 -1.32 -25.08 4.17
CA LEU A 195 -1.35 -24.64 2.78
C LEU A 195 -0.09 -25.11 2.06
N THR A 196 -0.26 -25.57 0.83
CA THR A 196 0.87 -25.83 -0.06
C THR A 196 1.56 -24.53 -0.45
N ARG A 197 2.84 -24.60 -0.81
CA ARG A 197 3.58 -23.42 -1.30
C ARG A 197 2.88 -22.75 -2.48
N ALA A 198 2.28 -23.52 -3.39
CA ALA A 198 1.53 -23.00 -4.52
C ALA A 198 0.29 -22.21 -4.08
N GLU A 199 -0.44 -22.68 -3.07
CA GLU A 199 -1.58 -21.94 -2.49
C GLU A 199 -1.13 -20.65 -1.79
N VAL A 200 0.00 -20.67 -1.07
CA VAL A 200 0.53 -19.46 -0.42
C VAL A 200 0.98 -18.43 -1.45
N LEU A 201 1.67 -18.85 -2.52
CA LEU A 201 2.02 -17.95 -3.63
C LEU A 201 0.78 -17.43 -4.36
N LYS A 202 -0.27 -18.25 -4.48
CA LYS A 202 -1.57 -17.79 -5.01
C LYS A 202 -2.16 -16.69 -4.14
N LEU A 203 -2.12 -16.82 -2.81
CA LEU A 203 -2.55 -15.76 -1.89
C LEU A 203 -1.73 -14.48 -2.09
N TRP A 204 -0.41 -14.59 -2.15
CA TRP A 204 0.49 -13.45 -2.39
C TRP A 204 0.17 -12.73 -3.70
N ASN A 205 0.14 -13.46 -4.82
CA ASN A 205 -0.12 -12.88 -6.14
C ASN A 205 -1.52 -12.26 -6.23
N THR A 206 -2.50 -12.83 -5.52
CA THR A 206 -3.84 -12.28 -5.41
C THR A 206 -3.83 -10.96 -4.63
N ALA A 207 -3.07 -10.87 -3.53
CA ALA A 207 -2.88 -9.63 -2.77
C ALA A 207 -2.27 -8.53 -3.65
N VAL A 208 -1.18 -8.84 -4.37
CA VAL A 208 -0.53 -7.93 -5.32
C VAL A 208 -1.54 -7.42 -6.34
N LYS A 209 -2.25 -8.33 -7.03
CA LYS A 209 -3.23 -8.00 -8.07
C LYS A 209 -4.33 -7.08 -7.56
N GLN A 210 -4.96 -7.43 -6.43
CA GLN A 210 -6.10 -6.68 -5.92
C GLN A 210 -5.70 -5.32 -5.35
N MET A 211 -4.62 -5.26 -4.57
CA MET A 211 -4.13 -3.99 -4.02
C MET A 211 -3.65 -3.05 -5.13
N GLN A 212 -3.05 -3.57 -6.21
CA GLN A 212 -2.68 -2.76 -7.37
C GLN A 212 -3.92 -2.22 -8.10
N ALA A 213 -4.98 -3.02 -8.23
CA ALA A 213 -6.25 -2.56 -8.77
C ALA A 213 -6.86 -1.45 -7.89
N GLY A 214 -6.80 -1.61 -6.56
CA GLY A 214 -7.27 -0.60 -5.62
C GLY A 214 -6.49 0.71 -5.70
N TYR A 215 -5.17 0.61 -5.79
CA TYR A 215 -4.28 1.75 -6.02
C TYR A 215 -4.63 2.51 -7.32
N LYS A 216 -4.80 1.79 -8.44
CA LYS A 216 -5.07 2.38 -9.76
C LYS A 216 -6.46 3.01 -9.85
N SER A 217 -7.48 2.37 -9.28
CA SER A 217 -8.87 2.85 -9.35
C SER A 217 -9.20 3.90 -8.30
N GLY A 218 -8.39 4.02 -7.25
CA GLY A 218 -8.70 4.86 -6.09
C GLY A 218 -9.81 4.31 -5.19
N SER A 219 -10.27 3.08 -5.44
CA SER A 219 -11.31 2.40 -4.68
C SER A 219 -10.80 1.05 -4.21
N ILE A 220 -11.02 0.71 -2.93
CA ILE A 220 -10.60 -0.59 -2.36
C ILE A 220 -11.22 -1.81 -3.06
N TRP A 221 -12.25 -1.59 -3.87
CA TRP A 221 -12.89 -2.63 -4.68
C TRP A 221 -12.13 -2.94 -5.98
N GLY A 222 -11.17 -2.10 -6.37
CA GLY A 222 -10.33 -2.25 -7.56
C GLY A 222 -11.04 -2.04 -8.91
N THR A 223 -12.30 -2.48 -9.05
CA THR A 223 -13.11 -2.40 -10.27
C THR A 223 -14.53 -1.90 -9.98
N LYS A 224 -15.29 -1.55 -11.03
CA LYS A 224 -16.72 -1.16 -10.91
C LYS A 224 -17.62 -2.28 -10.36
N ALA A 225 -17.17 -3.54 -10.37
CA ALA A 225 -17.97 -4.69 -9.91
C ALA A 225 -18.14 -4.77 -8.38
N GLY A 226 -17.39 -3.97 -7.61
CA GLY A 226 -17.47 -3.96 -6.15
C GLY A 226 -16.79 -5.17 -5.49
N SER A 227 -17.12 -5.39 -4.21
CA SER A 227 -16.69 -6.55 -3.40
C SER A 227 -17.15 -7.90 -3.98
N PHE A 228 -16.34 -8.95 -3.91
CA PHE A 228 -16.78 -10.31 -4.21
C PHE A 228 -17.48 -11.00 -3.03
N CYS A 229 -17.04 -10.74 -1.79
CA CYS A 229 -17.47 -11.49 -0.62
C CYS A 229 -17.69 -10.61 0.63
N TYR A 230 -16.85 -9.59 0.83
CA TYR A 230 -16.89 -8.70 1.98
C TYR A 230 -18.23 -7.99 2.12
N ASP A 231 -18.81 -8.10 3.32
CA ASP A 231 -20.08 -7.48 3.72
C ASP A 231 -21.27 -7.76 2.81
N LYS A 232 -21.30 -8.97 2.23
CA LYS A 232 -22.41 -9.45 1.40
C LYS A 232 -23.18 -10.59 2.06
N LYS A 233 -24.47 -10.71 1.72
CA LYS A 233 -25.28 -11.92 2.02
C LYS A 233 -24.98 -13.06 1.04
N GLN A 234 -24.66 -12.71 -0.21
CA GLN A 234 -24.34 -13.63 -1.29
C GLN A 234 -23.09 -13.14 -2.02
N SER A 235 -22.16 -14.05 -2.26
CA SER A 235 -20.89 -13.74 -2.93
C SER A 235 -21.07 -13.66 -4.45
N ALA A 236 -20.05 -13.16 -5.15
CA ALA A 236 -20.06 -13.02 -6.62
C ALA A 236 -20.32 -14.32 -7.40
N CYS A 237 -20.16 -15.50 -6.79
CA CYS A 237 -20.45 -16.80 -7.42
C CYS A 237 -21.86 -17.34 -7.11
N GLY A 238 -22.72 -16.53 -6.48
CA GLY A 238 -24.06 -16.91 -6.03
C GLY A 238 -24.08 -17.72 -4.73
N GLY A 239 -22.93 -18.04 -4.12
CA GLY A 239 -22.89 -18.79 -2.86
C GLY A 239 -23.23 -17.90 -1.65
N LYS A 240 -23.96 -18.46 -0.68
CA LYS A 240 -24.25 -17.81 0.62
C LYS A 240 -22.97 -17.45 1.34
N VAL A 241 -22.91 -16.24 1.88
CA VAL A 241 -21.79 -15.76 2.70
C VAL A 241 -22.14 -15.98 4.16
N LYS A 242 -21.21 -16.59 4.90
CA LYS A 242 -21.21 -16.62 6.35
C LYS A 242 -20.19 -15.63 6.89
N HIS A 243 -20.46 -15.06 8.05
CA HIS A 243 -19.50 -14.23 8.76
C HIS A 243 -19.45 -14.58 10.24
N TRP A 244 -18.28 -14.37 10.83
CA TRP A 244 -18.02 -14.58 12.27
C TRP A 244 -16.90 -13.63 12.72
N LYS A 245 -16.54 -13.66 14.00
CA LYS A 245 -15.44 -12.85 14.53
C LYS A 245 -14.12 -13.62 14.49
N MET A 246 -13.07 -12.96 14.00
CA MET A 246 -11.69 -13.43 14.00
C MET A 246 -10.78 -12.27 14.36
N GLY A 247 -10.14 -12.33 15.54
CA GLY A 247 -9.33 -11.23 16.07
C GLY A 247 -10.14 -9.95 16.28
N GLY A 248 -11.36 -10.06 16.83
CA GLY A 248 -12.27 -8.93 17.08
C GLY A 248 -12.94 -8.34 15.84
N ARG A 249 -12.55 -8.75 14.63
CA ARG A 249 -13.10 -8.24 13.35
C ARG A 249 -14.01 -9.25 12.69
N SER A 250 -15.05 -8.77 12.01
CA SER A 250 -15.88 -9.63 11.17
C SER A 250 -15.05 -10.16 10.00
N VAL A 251 -15.06 -11.47 9.79
CA VAL A 251 -14.52 -12.14 8.60
C VAL A 251 -15.67 -12.76 7.82
N TYR A 252 -15.59 -12.72 6.50
CA TYR A 252 -16.64 -13.21 5.59
C TYR A 252 -16.08 -14.33 4.72
N ALA A 253 -16.86 -15.38 4.50
CA ALA A 253 -16.51 -16.48 3.62
C ALA A 253 -17.72 -17.03 2.86
N CYS A 254 -17.50 -17.36 1.58
CA CYS A 254 -18.49 -18.00 0.72
C CYS A 254 -18.55 -19.51 0.99
N GLN A 255 -19.71 -20.02 1.40
CA GLN A 255 -19.89 -21.45 1.70
C GLN A 255 -19.71 -22.37 0.48
N LYS A 256 -19.91 -21.85 -0.74
CA LYS A 256 -19.76 -22.61 -1.99
C LYS A 256 -18.30 -22.76 -2.40
N ARG A 257 -17.50 -21.70 -2.22
CA ARG A 257 -16.10 -21.63 -2.71
C ARG A 257 -15.05 -21.92 -1.66
N GLN A 258 -15.32 -21.64 -0.40
CA GLN A 258 -14.33 -21.69 0.67
C GLN A 258 -14.77 -22.77 1.65
N ARG A 259 -14.32 -24.01 1.42
CA ARG A 259 -14.55 -25.13 2.33
C ARG A 259 -13.37 -25.26 3.29
N LEU A 260 -13.67 -25.48 4.57
CA LEU A 260 -12.66 -25.82 5.56
C LEU A 260 -12.37 -27.31 5.44
N GLU A 261 -11.10 -27.67 5.30
CA GLU A 261 -10.68 -29.05 5.09
C GLU A 261 -9.75 -29.50 6.22
N ALA A 262 -9.90 -30.76 6.61
CA ALA A 262 -8.95 -31.42 7.49
C ALA A 262 -7.67 -31.72 6.70
N ARG A 263 -6.68 -30.83 6.80
CA ARG A 263 -5.41 -30.91 6.08
C ARG A 263 -4.26 -31.21 7.03
N LYS A 264 -3.29 -32.02 6.59
CA LYS A 264 -1.99 -32.17 7.26
C LYS A 264 -1.01 -31.16 6.66
N ALA A 265 -0.02 -30.76 7.44
CA ALA A 265 1.08 -29.94 6.92
C ALA A 265 1.75 -30.68 5.73
N PRO A 266 2.05 -29.98 4.62
CA PRO A 266 2.80 -30.58 3.53
C PRO A 266 4.13 -31.16 4.06
N LYS A 267 4.53 -32.34 3.59
CA LYS A 267 5.89 -32.83 3.84
C LYS A 267 6.85 -31.86 3.17
N GLU A 268 7.85 -31.36 3.89
CA GLU A 268 8.90 -30.54 3.30
C GLU A 268 9.53 -31.32 2.15
N SER A 269 9.29 -30.88 0.91
CA SER A 269 10.15 -31.27 -0.19
C SER A 269 11.49 -30.62 0.11
N LYS A 270 12.52 -31.42 0.43
CA LYS A 270 13.90 -30.92 0.49
C LYS A 270 14.12 -30.08 -0.76
N ALA A 271 14.29 -28.76 -0.60
CA ALA A 271 14.75 -27.94 -1.70
C ALA A 271 16.00 -28.61 -2.27
N PRO A 272 16.20 -28.68 -3.60
CA PRO A 272 17.44 -29.20 -4.14
C PRO A 272 18.56 -28.42 -3.46
N SER A 273 19.41 -29.12 -2.70
CA SER A 273 20.58 -28.48 -2.16
C SER A 273 21.38 -27.99 -3.35
N LEU A 274 21.48 -26.67 -3.49
CA LEU A 274 22.51 -26.07 -4.33
C LEU A 274 23.82 -26.58 -3.74
N ARG A 275 24.35 -27.67 -4.32
CA ARG A 275 25.70 -28.13 -4.03
C ARG A 275 26.60 -26.94 -4.30
N ARG A 276 27.20 -26.39 -3.24
CA ARG A 276 28.31 -25.45 -3.34
C ARG A 276 29.46 -26.18 -4.04
N SER A 277 29.51 -26.09 -5.36
CA SER A 277 30.71 -26.38 -6.14
C SER A 277 31.33 -25.07 -6.56
N GLY A 278 32.55 -24.79 -6.09
CA GLY A 278 33.48 -23.89 -6.75
C GLY A 278 33.14 -22.40 -6.71
N THR A 279 34.02 -21.64 -6.07
CA THR A 279 34.11 -20.18 -6.10
C THR A 279 33.99 -19.64 -7.55
N LEU A 280 32.87 -19.02 -7.90
CA LEU A 280 32.76 -18.18 -9.09
C LEU A 280 32.89 -16.73 -8.67
N HIS A 281 33.95 -16.08 -9.18
CA HIS A 281 34.19 -14.64 -9.04
C HIS A 281 33.02 -13.84 -9.62
N VAL A 282 32.73 -12.71 -8.97
CA VAL A 282 31.48 -11.92 -9.07
C VAL A 282 31.30 -11.22 -10.43
N ASP A 283 32.27 -11.30 -11.34
CA ASP A 283 32.24 -10.60 -12.63
C ASP A 283 31.57 -11.39 -13.78
N GLY A 284 31.31 -12.70 -13.60
CA GLY A 284 30.69 -13.54 -14.63
C GLY A 284 29.15 -13.43 -14.72
N VAL A 285 28.47 -13.21 -13.59
CA VAL A 285 26.99 -13.25 -13.53
C VAL A 285 26.36 -11.99 -14.12
N VAL A 286 27.00 -10.84 -13.95
CA VAL A 286 26.53 -9.55 -14.50
C VAL A 286 26.62 -9.54 -16.03
N SER A 287 27.63 -10.20 -16.60
CA SER A 287 27.83 -10.29 -18.04
C SER A 287 26.81 -11.22 -18.73
N ALA A 288 26.43 -12.32 -18.09
CA ALA A 288 25.41 -13.23 -18.59
C ALA A 288 24.00 -12.59 -18.62
N VAL A 289 23.63 -11.87 -17.55
CA VAL A 289 22.31 -11.20 -17.45
C VAL A 289 22.21 -10.02 -18.43
N LYS A 290 23.31 -9.31 -18.69
CA LYS A 290 23.33 -8.23 -19.70
C LYS A 290 23.23 -8.79 -21.14
N ALA A 291 23.84 -9.93 -21.44
CA ALA A 291 23.76 -10.56 -22.74
C ALA A 291 22.35 -11.11 -23.06
N GLU A 292 21.67 -11.68 -22.06
CA GLU A 292 20.29 -12.18 -22.15
C GLU A 292 19.29 -11.03 -22.42
N ASN A 293 19.46 -9.89 -21.73
CA ASN A 293 18.59 -8.72 -21.88
C ASN A 293 18.80 -7.99 -23.22
N LYS A 294 20.03 -7.97 -23.76
CA LYS A 294 20.32 -7.36 -25.07
C LYS A 294 19.70 -8.16 -26.23
N LYS A 295 19.66 -9.50 -26.13
CA LYS A 295 18.96 -10.38 -27.08
C LYS A 295 17.44 -10.20 -27.05
N ARG A 296 16.86 -9.91 -25.87
CA ARG A 296 15.42 -9.64 -25.71
C ARG A 296 15.00 -8.27 -26.26
N ALA A 297 15.86 -7.26 -26.17
CA ALA A 297 15.59 -5.92 -26.70
C ALA A 297 15.60 -5.90 -28.24
N HIS A 298 16.49 -6.66 -28.88
CA HIS A 298 16.59 -6.69 -30.35
C HIS A 298 15.38 -7.37 -31.02
N ARG A 299 14.71 -8.32 -30.34
CA ARG A 299 13.50 -9.00 -30.84
C ARG A 299 12.21 -8.18 -30.76
N ARG A 300 12.20 -7.01 -30.13
CA ARG A 300 11.00 -6.15 -29.97
C ARG A 300 11.03 -4.87 -30.82
N GLY A 301 12.06 -4.69 -31.64
CA GLY A 301 12.23 -3.50 -32.47
C GLY A 301 11.65 -3.62 -33.87
N LEU A 302 10.34 -3.75 -34.04
CA LEU A 302 9.65 -3.35 -35.27
C LEU A 302 8.23 -2.87 -34.95
N GLY A 303 8.00 -1.56 -35.06
CA GLY A 303 6.68 -0.95 -35.25
C GLY A 303 5.99 -0.35 -34.01
N VAL A 304 6.49 0.78 -33.49
CA VAL A 304 5.66 1.71 -32.70
C VAL A 304 5.42 2.95 -33.54
N GLN A 305 4.22 3.07 -34.11
CA GLN A 305 3.69 4.37 -34.53
C GLN A 305 3.23 5.13 -33.28
N HIS A 306 3.70 6.37 -33.16
CA HIS A 306 3.23 7.32 -32.16
C HIS A 306 1.74 7.61 -32.38
N VAL A 307 0.88 7.27 -31.41
CA VAL A 307 -0.45 7.86 -31.30
C VAL A 307 -0.37 8.96 -30.25
N ALA A 308 -0.39 10.20 -30.74
CA ALA A 308 -0.56 11.38 -29.92
C ALA A 308 -1.97 11.37 -29.31
N LEU A 309 -2.07 11.30 -27.98
CA LEU A 309 -3.33 11.57 -27.28
C LEU A 309 -3.41 13.09 -27.04
N LYS A 310 -4.03 13.78 -27.99
CA LYS A 310 -4.68 15.07 -27.73
C LYS A 310 -6.01 14.84 -27.01
N ASP A 311 -6.35 15.80 -26.16
CA ASP A 311 -7.69 16.15 -25.67
C ASP A 311 -8.25 15.42 -24.43
N ASP A 312 -7.80 15.87 -23.25
CA ASP A 312 -8.49 15.65 -21.95
C ASP A 312 -9.26 16.91 -21.47
N GLU A 313 -9.02 18.09 -22.08
CA GLU A 313 -9.68 19.35 -21.68
C GLU A 313 -11.15 19.44 -22.15
N THR A 314 -11.50 18.86 -23.30
CA THR A 314 -12.87 18.85 -23.82
C THR A 314 -13.80 17.91 -23.04
N ARG A 315 -13.26 16.89 -22.37
CA ARG A 315 -14.04 15.91 -21.59
C ARG A 315 -14.49 16.46 -20.23
N ALA A 316 -13.67 17.31 -19.61
CA ALA A 316 -14.02 18.00 -18.37
C ALA A 316 -15.12 19.05 -18.60
N ALA A 317 -15.09 19.76 -19.74
CA ALA A 317 -16.11 20.76 -20.10
C ALA A 317 -17.49 20.14 -20.37
N ALA A 318 -17.54 18.97 -21.03
CA ALA A 318 -18.80 18.26 -21.32
C ALA A 318 -19.51 17.71 -20.07
N LEU A 319 -18.75 17.35 -19.02
CA LEU A 319 -19.31 16.87 -17.76
C LEU A 319 -19.89 18.02 -16.92
N ALA A 320 -19.26 19.20 -16.95
CA ALA A 320 -19.75 20.39 -16.24
C ALA A 320 -21.04 20.96 -16.84
N ALA A 321 -21.24 20.87 -18.15
CA ALA A 321 -22.46 21.34 -18.83
C ALA A 321 -23.71 20.48 -18.52
N ARG A 322 -23.53 19.19 -18.19
CA ARG A 322 -24.64 18.27 -17.87
C ARG A 322 -25.23 18.48 -16.47
N VAL A 323 -24.48 19.08 -15.54
CA VAL A 323 -24.95 19.32 -14.16
C VAL A 323 -25.87 20.55 -14.07
N ARG A 324 -25.76 21.50 -15.01
CA ARG A 324 -26.55 22.76 -14.99
C ARG A 324 -27.97 22.65 -15.59
N LYS A 325 -28.40 21.50 -16.11
CA LYS A 325 -29.70 21.32 -16.81
C LYS A 325 -30.70 20.41 -16.10
N ARG A 326 -30.78 20.39 -14.76
CA ARG A 326 -31.93 19.80 -14.06
C ARG A 326 -32.89 20.91 -13.59
N PRO A 327 -34.11 21.01 -14.14
CA PRO A 327 -35.08 21.99 -13.68
C PRO A 327 -35.62 21.56 -12.31
N SER A 328 -35.73 22.52 -11.39
CA SER A 328 -36.44 22.37 -10.12
C SER A 328 -37.91 22.09 -10.39
N LYS A 329 -38.39 20.90 -10.01
CA LYS A 329 -39.83 20.67 -9.92
C LYS A 329 -40.32 21.24 -8.59
N ARG A 330 -41.35 22.10 -8.71
CA ARG A 330 -42.19 22.62 -7.64
C ARG A 330 -42.84 21.49 -6.83
#